data_AF-A0A7C3DI03-F1
#
_entry.id   AF-A0A7C3DI03-F1
#
_cell.length_a   1.000
_cell.length_b   1.000
_cell.length_c   1.000
_cell.angle_alpha   90.00
_cell.angle_beta   90.00
_cell.angle_gamma   90.00
#
_symmetry.space_group_name_H-M   'P 1'
#
loop_
_entity.id
_entity.type
_entity.pdbx_description
1 polymer ?
#
loop_
_entity_poly.entity_id
_entity_poly.type
_entity_poly.pdbx_seq_one_letter_code
_entity_poly.pdbx_strand_id
1 'polypeptide(L)' 'MSASAAVEIRVPQCEPGIGKVIASPDSADLIQGVEIAPAAVWADDRGYFLEVARIGRGLPAGFPPETTQVSVALSYPG' A
#
# COMPACT_ATOMS: atom_id res chain seq x y z
N MET A 1 28.61 -9.33 32.49
CA MET A 1 28.44 -8.99 31.05
C MET A 1 27.31 -9.87 30.53
N SER A 2 26.14 -9.29 30.25
CA SER A 2 24.98 -10.05 29.78
C SER A 2 25.19 -10.39 28.30
N ALA A 3 25.19 -11.68 27.95
CA ALA A 3 25.28 -12.12 26.57
C ALA A 3 24.05 -11.63 25.80
N SER A 4 24.26 -10.90 24.70
CA SER A 4 23.21 -10.57 23.75
C SER A 4 22.67 -11.87 23.18
N ALA A 5 21.39 -12.15 23.40
CA ALA A 5 20.72 -13.29 22.77
C ALA A 5 20.87 -13.18 21.25
N ALA A 6 21.31 -14.25 20.60
CA ALA A 6 21.45 -14.31 19.15
C ALA A 6 20.06 -14.20 18.51
N VAL A 7 19.89 -13.24 17.60
CA VAL A 7 18.65 -13.07 16.84
C VAL A 7 18.55 -14.19 15.81
N GLU A 8 17.52 -15.02 15.94
CA GLU A 8 17.23 -16.08 14.97
C GLU A 8 16.46 -15.49 13.78
N ILE A 9 17.03 -15.54 12.58
CA ILE A 9 16.38 -15.12 11.33
C ILE A 9 15.76 -16.36 10.69
N ARG A 10 14.44 -16.32 10.42
CA ARG A 10 13.71 -17.40 9.74
C ARG A 10 13.03 -16.90 8.48
N VAL A 11 12.86 -17.80 7.51
CA VAL A 11 12.03 -17.58 6.32
C VAL A 11 10.65 -18.15 6.60
N PRO A 12 9.55 -17.41 6.36
CA PRO A 12 8.20 -17.93 6.51
C PRO A 12 7.95 -19.10 5.55
N GLN A 13 7.27 -20.15 6.03
CA GLN A 13 6.71 -21.19 5.16
C GLN A 13 5.41 -20.66 4.58
N CYS A 14 5.34 -20.50 3.25
CA CYS A 14 4.16 -20.05 2.53
C CYS A 14 3.64 -21.18 1.65
N GLU A 15 2.31 -21.36 1.63
CA GLU A 15 1.68 -22.27 0.69
C GLU A 15 1.94 -21.82 -0.77
N PRO A 16 2.11 -22.75 -1.71
CA PRO A 16 2.27 -22.41 -3.13
C PRO A 16 1.09 -21.58 -3.68
N GLY A 17 1.39 -20.54 -4.45
CA GLY A 17 0.39 -19.70 -5.13
C GLY A 17 0.66 -18.20 -5.03
N ILE A 18 -0.30 -17.38 -5.47
CA ILE A 18 -0.23 -15.91 -5.41
C ILE A 18 -0.90 -15.33 -4.16
N GLY A 19 -1.40 -16.17 -3.25
CA GLY A 19 -2.19 -15.75 -2.09
C GLY A 19 -3.64 -15.40 -2.44
N LYS A 20 -4.25 -14.51 -1.64
CA LYS A 20 -5.63 -14.03 -1.81
C LYS A 20 -5.66 -12.81 -2.73
N VAL A 21 -6.62 -12.77 -3.66
CA VAL A 21 -6.87 -11.61 -4.52
C VAL A 21 -7.96 -10.75 -3.89
N ILE A 22 -7.62 -9.50 -3.55
CA ILE A 22 -8.57 -8.55 -2.95
C ILE A 22 -9.37 -7.86 -4.06
N ALA A 23 -10.65 -8.22 -4.19
CA ALA A 23 -11.54 -7.68 -5.22
C ALA A 23 -12.47 -6.55 -4.72
N SER A 24 -12.52 -6.29 -3.42
CA SER A 24 -13.28 -5.17 -2.84
C SER A 24 -12.54 -4.52 -1.66
N PRO A 25 -12.81 -3.23 -1.37
CA PRO A 25 -12.18 -2.51 -0.26
C PRO A 25 -12.56 -3.03 1.14
N ASP A 26 -13.62 -3.83 1.26
CA ASP A 26 -14.14 -4.40 2.50
C ASP A 26 -13.89 -5.92 2.61
N SER A 27 -12.99 -6.46 1.79
CA SER A 27 -12.66 -7.89 1.79
C SER A 27 -12.21 -8.39 3.17
N ALA A 28 -12.72 -9.54 3.59
CA ALA A 28 -12.28 -10.21 4.82
C ALA A 28 -10.83 -10.73 4.74
N ASP A 29 -10.27 -10.84 3.53
CA ASP A 29 -8.90 -11.28 3.29
C ASP A 29 -7.88 -10.12 3.37
N LEU A 30 -8.31 -8.90 3.77
CA LEU A 30 -7.40 -7.76 3.94
C LEU A 30 -6.30 -8.05 4.97
N ILE A 31 -5.08 -7.65 4.63
CA ILE A 31 -3.94 -7.70 5.54
C ILE A 31 -4.19 -6.70 6.68
N GLN A 32 -3.93 -7.12 7.91
CA GLN A 32 -4.09 -6.26 9.09
C GLN A 32 -3.34 -4.93 8.93
N GLY A 33 -4.07 -3.81 9.06
CA GLY A 33 -3.52 -2.45 8.94
C GLY A 33 -3.42 -1.92 7.51
N VAL A 34 -3.78 -2.70 6.49
CA VAL A 34 -3.92 -2.20 5.12
C VAL A 34 -5.31 -1.64 4.93
N GLU A 35 -5.38 -0.40 4.45
CA GLU A 35 -6.63 0.30 4.16
C GLU A 35 -6.76 0.56 2.66
N ILE A 36 -7.98 0.44 2.14
CA ILE A 36 -8.33 0.71 0.74
C ILE A 36 -9.52 1.66 0.72
N ALA A 37 -9.47 2.66 -0.14
CA ALA A 37 -10.58 3.58 -0.37
C ALA A 37 -10.95 3.62 -1.86
N PRO A 38 -12.25 3.60 -2.21
CA PRO A 38 -12.69 3.91 -3.56
C PRO A 38 -12.24 5.30 -3.98
N ALA A 39 -11.89 5.47 -5.24
CA ALA A 39 -11.43 6.74 -5.77
C ALA A 39 -12.26 7.13 -7.00
N ALA A 40 -12.70 8.39 -7.04
CA ALA A 40 -13.58 8.89 -8.10
C ALA A 40 -12.77 9.18 -9.38
N VAL A 41 -13.19 8.59 -10.50
CA VAL A 41 -12.62 8.85 -11.82
C VAL A 41 -13.56 9.79 -12.59
N TRP A 42 -13.05 10.95 -12.96
CA TRP A 42 -13.77 11.99 -13.70
C TRP A 42 -13.34 11.94 -15.16
N ALA A 43 -14.11 11.23 -15.99
CA ALA A 43 -13.81 11.07 -17.42
C ALA A 43 -14.52 12.12 -18.29
N ASP A 44 -13.85 12.55 -19.36
CA ASP A 44 -14.40 13.40 -20.42
C ASP A 44 -13.77 13.04 -21.79
N ASP A 45 -14.01 13.84 -22.83
CA ASP A 45 -13.48 13.63 -24.18
C ASP A 45 -11.96 13.84 -24.30
N ARG A 46 -11.30 14.38 -23.27
CA ARG A 46 -9.85 14.61 -23.22
C ARG A 46 -9.11 13.50 -22.48
N GLY A 47 -9.85 12.64 -21.76
CA GLY A 47 -9.29 11.57 -20.95
C GLY A 47 -10.01 11.45 -19.62
N TYR A 48 -9.26 11.30 -18.54
CA TYR A 48 -9.83 11.24 -17.19
C TYR A 48 -8.91 11.90 -16.16
N PHE A 49 -9.51 12.35 -15.07
CA PHE A 49 -8.82 12.86 -13.89
C PHE A 49 -9.16 11.99 -12.68
N LEU A 50 -8.17 11.75 -11.82
CA LEU A 50 -8.31 11.07 -10.55
C LEU A 50 -7.42 11.76 -9.52
N GLU A 51 -7.98 12.10 -8.34
CA GLU A 51 -7.18 12.52 -7.20
C GLU A 51 -6.60 11.29 -6.49
N VAL A 52 -5.31 11.04 -6.68
CA VAL A 52 -4.62 9.88 -6.09
C VAL A 52 -4.39 10.07 -4.59
N ALA A 53 -4.00 11.27 -4.17
CA ALA A 53 -3.76 11.61 -2.77
C ALA A 53 -3.96 13.10 -2.52
N ARG A 54 -4.54 13.42 -1.36
CA ARG A 54 -4.63 14.78 -0.82
C ARG A 54 -4.07 14.77 0.60
N ILE A 55 -2.85 15.27 0.76
CA ILE A 55 -2.16 15.22 2.05
C ILE A 55 -2.98 15.93 3.13
N GLY A 56 -3.11 15.30 4.31
CA GLY A 56 -3.97 15.75 5.40
C GLY A 56 -5.45 15.39 5.25
N ARG A 57 -5.86 14.59 4.25
CA ARG A 57 -7.24 14.12 4.06
C ARG A 57 -7.25 12.63 3.67
N GLY A 58 -8.35 11.93 3.95
CA GLY A 58 -8.53 10.53 3.55
C GLY A 58 -7.44 9.61 4.08
N LEU A 59 -7.08 8.57 3.32
CA LEU A 59 -6.02 7.62 3.66
C LEU A 59 -4.68 8.30 4.03
N PRO A 60 -4.19 9.32 3.30
CA PRO A 60 -2.92 9.96 3.66
C PRO A 60 -3.02 11.00 4.78
N ALA A 61 -4.14 11.08 5.53
CA ALA A 61 -4.30 12.08 6.59
C ALA A 61 -3.27 11.97 7.72
N GLY A 62 -2.72 10.77 7.96
CA GLY A 62 -1.70 10.53 8.97
C GLY A 62 -0.28 10.96 8.58
N PHE A 63 -0.04 11.33 7.32
CA PHE A 63 1.30 11.76 6.87
C PHE A 63 1.45 13.28 7.00
N PRO A 64 2.49 13.79 7.69
CA PRO A 64 2.71 15.22 7.84
C PRO A 64 2.97 15.91 6.49
N PRO A 65 2.26 16.99 6.14
CA PRO A 65 2.46 17.70 4.88
C PRO A 65 3.90 18.15 4.63
N GLU A 66 4.60 18.55 5.70
CA GLU A 66 5.92 19.18 5.63
C GLU A 66 7.04 18.17 5.34
N THR A 67 6.82 16.91 5.66
CA THR A 67 7.83 15.83 5.54
C THR A 67 7.39 14.69 4.63
N THR A 68 6.20 14.77 4.04
CA THR A 68 5.73 13.77 3.08
C THR A 68 6.54 13.86 1.80
N GLN A 69 7.17 12.75 1.43
CA GLN A 69 7.87 12.61 0.16
C GLN A 69 7.01 11.79 -0.81
N VAL A 70 7.00 12.20 -2.08
CA VAL A 70 6.44 11.42 -3.19
C VAL A 70 7.61 10.88 -4.02
N SER A 71 7.55 9.60 -4.38
CA SER A 71 8.54 8.95 -5.24
C SER A 71 7.82 8.18 -6.34
N VAL A 72 8.37 8.22 -7.55
CA VAL A 72 7.81 7.55 -8.72
C VAL A 72 8.93 6.78 -9.40
N ALA A 73 8.66 5.52 -9.73
CA ALA A 73 9.59 4.65 -10.45
C ALA A 73 8.90 4.07 -11.68
N LEU A 74 9.63 4.02 -12.79
CA LEU A 74 9.25 3.27 -13.99
C LEU A 74 10.21 2.08 -14.12
N SER A 75 9.65 0.87 -14.15
CA SER A 75 10.42 -0.36 -14.30
C SER A 75 10.01 -1.09 -15.58
N TYR A 76 10.98 -1.69 -16.26
CA TYR A 76 10.75 -2.53 -17.44
C TYR A 76 10.78 -4.01 -17.05
N PRO A 77 10.07 -4.90 -17.77
CA PRO A 77 10.20 -6.34 -17.58
C PRO A 77 11.67 -6.77 -17.72
N GLY A 78 12.16 -7.59 -16.78
CA GLY A 78 13.50 -8.17 -16.81
C GLY A 78 13.65 -9.28 -17.84
#